data_AF-A0A1G3QA37-F1
#
_entry.id   AF-A0A1G3QA37-F1
#
_cell.length_a   1.000
_cell.length_b   1.000
_cell.length_c   1.000
_cell.angle_alpha   90.00
_cell.angle_beta   90.00
_cell.angle_gamma   90.00
#
_symmetry.space_group_name_H-M   'P 1'
#
loop_
_entity.id
_entity.type
_entity.pdbx_description
1 polymer ?
#
loop_
_entity_poly.entity_id
_entity_poly.type
_entity_poly.pdbx_seq_one_letter_code
_entity_poly.pdbx_strand_id
1 'polypeptide(L)'
;MAFKTGTSFGFKDAVTAAITPAYTVAVWFGNVSGKYSPALAGREAAAPAAIEIMNELTRFHSGWFTLPDSVSRREICETSGKLPGEHCPAQAIIRDCYLPGISSAEICDVHKQILISTDDKNSFCPSCAHLSSKPKKKIIVVSQDVNTAWFLRSQGRKRDEIPPHFPGCPKKDLYLKPVIAEPENGSAFVIFKLLPAEGQKIPLRVFAALDVDSITWYVNGKLLFQKKPLDVSFLEPAPGKMEITAIDNNGRSAVSTITVEEK
;
A
#
# COMPACT_ATOMS: atom_id res chain seq x y z
N MET A 1 12.18 -4.88 24.70
CA MET A 1 12.20 -3.47 24.24
C MET A 1 11.38 -3.34 22.96
N ALA A 2 10.88 -2.14 22.66
CA ALA A 2 10.32 -1.78 21.36
C ALA A 2 11.07 -0.58 20.84
N PHE A 3 11.20 -0.43 19.52
CA PHE A 3 11.89 0.71 18.93
C PHE A 3 11.33 1.07 17.56
N LYS A 4 11.55 2.32 17.17
CA LYS A 4 11.26 2.82 15.83
C LYS A 4 12.45 3.61 15.30
N THR A 5 12.77 3.36 14.04
CA THR A 5 13.82 4.08 13.31
C THR A 5 13.24 5.20 12.45
N GLY A 6 14.04 6.22 12.17
CA GLY A 6 13.78 7.29 11.24
C GLY A 6 15.03 7.60 10.42
N THR A 7 14.84 7.92 9.14
CA THR A 7 15.90 8.37 8.25
C THR A 7 15.40 9.63 7.57
N SER A 8 16.17 10.72 7.59
CA SER A 8 15.78 11.94 6.88
C SER A 8 15.88 11.77 5.36
N PHE A 9 15.11 12.58 4.63
CA PHE A 9 15.24 12.68 3.19
C PHE A 9 16.67 13.11 2.82
N GLY A 10 17.30 12.36 1.91
CA GLY A 10 18.70 12.59 1.54
C GLY A 10 19.74 12.08 2.54
N PHE A 11 19.37 11.13 3.43
CA PHE A 11 20.30 10.43 4.33
C PHE A 11 21.23 11.38 5.09
N LYS A 12 20.65 12.39 5.74
CA LYS A 12 21.41 13.41 6.51
C LYS A 12 21.39 13.12 8.02
N ASP A 13 20.39 12.35 8.45
CA ASP A 13 20.06 12.07 9.84
C ASP A 13 19.51 10.64 9.92
N ALA A 14 20.00 9.93 10.92
CA ALA A 14 19.52 8.64 11.36
C ALA A 14 19.07 8.78 12.81
N VAL A 15 17.83 8.42 13.10
CA VAL A 15 17.26 8.46 14.45
C VAL A 15 16.73 7.09 14.82
N THR A 16 16.91 6.69 16.06
CA THR A 16 16.17 5.58 16.67
C THR A 16 15.68 5.99 18.04
N ALA A 17 14.40 5.79 18.29
CA ALA A 17 13.81 5.87 19.63
C ALA A 17 13.45 4.45 20.10
N ALA A 18 13.90 4.07 21.29
CA ALA A 18 13.70 2.77 21.91
C ALA A 18 13.12 2.94 23.33
N ILE A 19 12.22 2.05 23.71
CA ILE A 19 11.51 2.11 24.99
C ILE A 19 11.44 0.77 25.72
N THR A 20 11.41 0.88 27.04
CA THR A 20 11.06 -0.14 28.04
C THR A 20 10.20 0.53 29.12
N PRO A 21 9.61 -0.21 30.07
CA PRO A 21 8.87 0.41 31.16
C PRO A 21 9.70 1.39 32.01
N ALA A 22 11.01 1.15 32.14
CA ALA A 22 11.90 1.96 32.97
C ALA A 22 12.65 3.06 32.20
N TYR A 23 12.90 2.87 30.91
CA TYR A 23 13.80 3.72 30.13
C TYR A 23 13.24 4.09 28.76
N THR A 24 13.52 5.32 28.34
CA THR A 24 13.39 5.80 26.96
C THR A 24 14.76 6.25 26.48
N VAL A 25 15.22 5.72 25.35
CA VAL A 25 16.51 6.07 24.73
C VAL A 25 16.23 6.60 23.33
N ALA A 26 16.74 7.78 23.00
CA ALA A 26 16.73 8.32 21.66
C ALA A 26 18.17 8.56 21.20
N VAL A 27 18.56 7.93 20.09
CA VAL A 27 19.87 8.11 19.46
C VAL A 27 19.67 8.82 18.14
N TRP A 28 20.45 9.88 17.93
CA TRP A 28 20.56 10.56 16.65
C TRP A 28 22.01 10.53 16.19
N PHE A 29 22.20 10.18 14.91
CA PHE A 29 23.43 10.39 14.19
C PHE A 29 23.14 11.28 12.99
N GLY A 30 23.99 12.28 12.77
CA GLY A 30 23.84 13.18 11.65
C GLY A 30 25.15 13.80 11.24
N ASN A 31 25.16 14.35 10.04
CA ASN A 31 26.26 15.16 9.56
C ASN A 31 25.96 16.63 9.88
N VAL A 32 26.75 17.26 10.74
CA VAL A 32 26.56 18.69 11.11
C VAL A 32 26.63 19.61 9.88
N SER A 33 27.34 19.20 8.83
CA SER A 33 27.37 19.95 7.55
C SER A 33 26.11 19.77 6.68
N GLY A 34 25.19 18.88 7.05
CA GLY A 34 23.96 18.58 6.30
C GLY A 34 24.18 17.87 4.96
N LYS A 35 25.40 17.39 4.69
CA LYS A 35 25.71 16.65 3.46
C LYS A 35 25.16 15.23 3.53
N TYR A 36 24.70 14.74 2.37
CA TYR A 36 24.28 13.35 2.15
C TYR A 36 25.35 12.37 2.64
N SER A 37 24.93 11.32 3.35
CA SER A 37 25.77 10.17 3.68
C SER A 37 24.95 8.88 3.68
N PRO A 38 25.23 7.90 2.80
CA PRO A 38 24.47 6.65 2.76
C PRO A 38 24.60 5.83 4.05
N ALA A 39 25.64 6.10 4.86
CA ALA A 39 25.82 5.48 6.16
C ALA A 39 24.80 5.95 7.21
N LEU A 40 24.09 7.07 6.98
CA LEU A 40 23.09 7.62 7.90
C LEU A 40 21.70 7.06 7.60
N ALA A 41 21.60 5.74 7.54
CA ALA A 41 20.33 5.03 7.51
C ALA A 41 19.96 4.59 8.93
N GLY A 42 18.74 4.89 9.38
CA GLY A 42 18.31 4.70 10.78
C GLY A 42 18.46 3.27 11.29
N ARG A 43 18.23 2.26 10.44
CA ARG A 43 18.34 0.84 10.79
C ARG A 43 19.81 0.41 10.95
N GLU A 44 20.71 0.95 10.14
CA GLU A 44 22.11 0.55 10.07
C GLU A 44 23.00 1.34 11.03
N ALA A 45 22.64 2.61 11.32
CA ALA A 45 23.44 3.49 12.15
C ALA A 45 22.86 3.66 13.57
N ALA A 46 21.72 4.36 13.70
CA ALA A 46 21.21 4.75 15.02
C ALA A 46 20.60 3.57 15.81
N ALA A 47 20.02 2.58 15.13
CA ALA A 47 19.39 1.45 15.81
C ALA A 47 20.36 0.56 16.60
N PRO A 48 21.51 0.11 16.05
CA PRO A 48 22.50 -0.67 16.81
C PRO A 48 22.94 0.03 18.10
N ALA A 49 23.25 1.33 18.04
CA ALA A 49 23.66 2.11 19.21
C ALA A 49 22.53 2.21 20.25
N ALA A 50 21.29 2.49 19.83
CA ALA A 50 20.16 2.54 20.75
C ALA A 50 19.90 1.18 21.43
N ILE A 51 20.09 0.08 20.70
CA ILE A 51 19.95 -1.29 21.21
C ILE A 51 21.04 -1.61 22.21
N GLU A 52 22.30 -1.26 21.91
CA GLU A 52 23.44 -1.48 22.82
C GLU A 52 23.26 -0.75 24.14
N ILE A 53 22.92 0.55 24.09
CA ILE A 53 22.62 1.36 25.28
C ILE A 53 21.46 0.74 26.09
N MET A 54 20.38 0.35 25.40
CA MET A 54 19.21 -0.24 26.07
C MET A 54 19.56 -1.57 26.74
N ASN A 55 20.37 -2.42 26.10
CA ASN A 55 20.80 -3.70 26.66
C ASN A 55 21.61 -3.50 27.96
N GLU A 56 22.49 -2.50 28.01
CA GLU A 56 23.22 -2.18 29.24
C GLU A 56 22.29 -1.63 30.33
N LEU A 57 21.39 -0.70 30.00
CA LEU A 57 20.44 -0.14 30.96
C LEU A 57 19.48 -1.19 31.53
N THR A 58 19.13 -2.20 30.73
CA THR A 58 18.18 -3.26 31.13
C THR A 58 18.85 -4.54 31.61
N ARG A 59 20.18 -4.58 31.73
CA ARG A 59 20.94 -5.78 32.13
C ARG A 59 20.41 -6.48 33.38
N PHE A 60 19.89 -5.70 34.34
CA PHE A 60 19.31 -6.19 35.59
C PHE A 60 17.83 -5.83 35.76
N HIS A 61 17.20 -5.26 34.73
CA HIS A 61 15.80 -4.87 34.74
C HIS A 61 15.06 -5.64 33.64
N SER A 62 14.33 -6.67 34.03
CA SER A 62 13.43 -7.40 33.15
C SER A 62 11.98 -6.98 33.41
N GLY A 63 11.31 -6.53 32.36
CA GLY A 63 9.92 -6.09 32.46
C GLY A 63 9.41 -5.65 31.11
N TRP A 64 8.17 -6.02 30.81
CA TRP A 64 7.45 -5.53 29.66
C TRP A 64 6.15 -4.88 30.12
N PHE A 65 5.59 -4.02 29.28
CA PHE A 65 4.30 -3.41 29.57
C PHE A 65 3.24 -4.50 29.73
N THR A 66 2.38 -4.36 30.74
CA THR A 66 1.18 -5.17 30.88
C THR A 66 0.12 -4.64 29.93
N LEU A 67 -0.70 -5.55 29.40
CA LEU A 67 -1.84 -5.15 28.59
C LEU A 67 -2.85 -4.42 29.49
N PRO A 68 -3.29 -3.19 29.18
CA PRO A 68 -4.27 -2.47 29.99
C PRO A 68 -5.63 -3.18 29.98
N ASP A 69 -6.39 -3.08 31.08
CA ASP A 69 -7.76 -3.65 31.18
C ASP A 69 -8.74 -3.05 30.15
N SER A 70 -8.43 -1.86 29.64
CA SER A 70 -9.19 -1.21 28.57
C SER A 70 -8.98 -1.85 27.20
N VAL A 71 -8.05 -2.81 27.06
CA VAL A 71 -7.81 -3.53 25.80
C VAL A 71 -8.47 -4.90 25.87
N SER A 72 -9.30 -5.20 24.88
CA SER A 72 -9.98 -6.49 24.74
C SER A 72 -9.56 -7.20 23.46
N ARG A 73 -9.98 -8.45 23.26
CA ARG A 73 -9.74 -9.20 22.03
C ARG A 73 -11.04 -9.51 21.29
N ARG A 74 -11.06 -9.26 19.98
CA ARG A 74 -12.18 -9.60 19.09
C ARG A 74 -11.69 -10.32 17.84
N GLU A 75 -12.60 -10.96 17.13
CA GLU A 75 -12.31 -11.49 15.81
C GLU A 75 -12.22 -10.36 14.79
N ILE A 76 -11.24 -10.45 13.90
CA ILE A 76 -11.03 -9.56 12.76
C ILE A 76 -10.69 -10.39 11.52
N CYS A 77 -10.91 -9.78 10.35
CA CYS A 77 -10.37 -10.26 9.09
C CYS A 77 -8.88 -9.87 9.01
N GLU A 78 -7.98 -10.85 9.01
CA GLU A 78 -6.52 -10.65 8.89
C GLU A 78 -6.13 -9.81 7.67
N THR A 79 -6.91 -9.94 6.58
CA THR A 79 -6.63 -9.24 5.32
C THR A 79 -6.98 -7.75 5.37
N SER A 80 -8.06 -7.36 6.07
CA SER A 80 -8.54 -5.97 6.09
C SER A 80 -8.36 -5.26 7.42
N GLY A 81 -8.07 -5.96 8.51
CA GLY A 81 -8.09 -5.42 9.88
C GLY A 81 -9.48 -5.08 10.42
N LYS A 82 -10.53 -5.27 9.61
CA LYS A 82 -11.95 -4.96 9.92
C LYS A 82 -12.65 -6.17 10.54
N LEU A 83 -13.88 -5.98 11.05
CA LEU A 83 -14.70 -7.11 11.54
C LEU A 83 -14.97 -8.11 10.41
N PRO A 84 -15.01 -9.43 10.67
CA PRO A 84 -15.30 -10.42 9.64
C PRO A 84 -16.67 -10.16 9.00
N GLY A 85 -16.71 -10.15 7.68
CA GLY A 85 -17.95 -10.11 6.91
C GLY A 85 -18.38 -11.51 6.46
N GLU A 86 -19.57 -11.62 5.86
CA GLU A 86 -20.15 -12.89 5.39
C GLU A 86 -19.24 -13.68 4.44
N HIS A 87 -18.42 -12.99 3.65
CA HIS A 87 -17.53 -13.60 2.66
C HIS A 87 -16.10 -13.80 3.16
N CYS A 88 -15.81 -13.50 4.43
CA CYS A 88 -14.50 -13.81 4.99
C CYS A 88 -14.38 -15.32 5.17
N PRO A 89 -13.37 -15.96 4.55
CA PRO A 89 -13.18 -17.39 4.74
C PRO A 89 -12.62 -17.64 6.16
N ALA A 90 -12.92 -18.80 6.75
CA ALA A 90 -12.58 -19.09 8.15
C ALA A 90 -11.08 -18.91 8.46
N GLN A 91 -10.20 -19.26 7.52
CA GLN A 91 -8.76 -19.10 7.66
C GLN A 91 -8.28 -17.64 7.70
N ALA A 92 -9.10 -16.68 7.27
CA ALA A 92 -8.77 -15.25 7.32
C ALA A 92 -9.30 -14.57 8.59
N ILE A 93 -9.92 -15.32 9.51
CA ILE A 93 -10.46 -14.79 10.76
C ILE A 93 -9.46 -15.08 11.89
N ILE A 94 -8.92 -14.03 12.50
CA ILE A 94 -7.97 -14.10 13.62
C ILE A 94 -8.49 -13.31 14.82
N ARG A 95 -7.98 -13.59 16.02
CA ARG A 95 -8.25 -12.76 17.22
C ARG A 95 -7.14 -11.73 17.44
N ASP A 96 -7.51 -10.47 17.44
CA ASP A 96 -6.58 -9.36 17.70
C ASP A 96 -7.11 -8.39 18.77
N CYS A 97 -6.21 -7.56 19.28
CA CYS A 97 -6.49 -6.55 20.28
C CYS A 97 -7.30 -5.39 19.67
N TYR A 98 -8.24 -4.86 20.46
CA TYR A 98 -8.98 -3.65 20.13
C TYR A 98 -9.34 -2.89 21.41
N LEU A 99 -9.68 -1.62 21.25
CA LEU A 99 -10.17 -0.76 22.31
C LEU A 99 -11.71 -0.68 22.21
N PRO A 100 -12.46 -1.25 23.17
CA PRO A 100 -13.91 -1.16 23.20
C PRO A 100 -14.38 0.30 23.16
N GLY A 101 -15.35 0.59 22.27
CA GLY A 101 -15.89 1.95 22.07
C GLY A 101 -14.98 2.92 21.31
N ILE A 102 -13.73 2.55 20.97
CA ILE A 102 -12.77 3.43 20.27
C ILE A 102 -12.37 2.84 18.91
N SER A 103 -11.98 1.56 18.85
CA SER A 103 -11.54 0.93 17.60
C SER A 103 -12.72 0.79 16.62
N SER A 104 -12.46 1.06 15.33
CA SER A 104 -13.45 0.97 14.25
C SER A 104 -14.23 -0.35 14.30
N ALA A 105 -15.53 -0.28 14.06
CA ALA A 105 -16.43 -1.44 13.94
C ALA A 105 -16.86 -1.69 12.48
N GLU A 106 -16.11 -1.17 11.51
CA GLU A 106 -16.38 -1.44 10.10
C GLU A 106 -16.25 -2.92 9.79
N ILE A 107 -17.10 -3.38 8.88
CA ILE A 107 -17.11 -4.77 8.38
C ILE A 107 -16.17 -4.86 7.19
N CYS A 108 -15.52 -6.02 7.06
CA CYS A 108 -14.65 -6.36 5.96
C CYS A 108 -15.32 -6.15 4.60
N ASP A 109 -14.68 -5.35 3.77
CA ASP A 109 -15.11 -4.93 2.44
C ASP A 109 -14.15 -5.40 1.33
N VAL A 110 -13.12 -6.17 1.70
CA VAL A 110 -12.15 -6.73 0.76
C VAL A 110 -12.54 -8.11 0.25
N HIS A 111 -13.14 -8.97 1.09
CA HIS A 111 -13.61 -10.27 0.63
C HIS A 111 -14.98 -10.13 -0.04
N LYS A 112 -15.05 -10.38 -1.35
CA LYS A 112 -16.28 -10.27 -2.14
C LYS A 112 -16.59 -11.59 -2.83
N GLN A 113 -17.87 -11.94 -2.88
CA GLN A 113 -18.34 -13.06 -3.69
C GLN A 113 -18.64 -12.58 -5.11
N ILE A 114 -18.06 -13.24 -6.10
CA ILE A 114 -18.41 -13.08 -7.51
C ILE A 114 -19.08 -14.34 -8.04
N LEU A 115 -19.81 -14.19 -9.15
CA LEU A 115 -20.38 -15.29 -9.91
C LEU A 115 -19.50 -15.57 -11.13
N ILE A 116 -19.19 -16.84 -11.35
CA ILE A 116 -18.38 -17.31 -12.49
C ILE A 116 -19.06 -18.48 -13.21
N SER A 117 -18.65 -18.76 -14.45
CA SER A 117 -19.16 -19.91 -15.20
C SER A 117 -18.65 -21.22 -14.62
N THR A 118 -19.30 -22.33 -14.95
CA THR A 118 -18.88 -23.65 -14.45
C THR A 118 -17.51 -24.09 -14.94
N ASP A 119 -17.05 -23.54 -16.06
CA ASP A 119 -15.73 -23.74 -16.66
C ASP A 119 -14.72 -22.63 -16.31
N ASP A 120 -15.09 -21.72 -15.39
CA ASP A 120 -14.27 -20.61 -14.90
C ASP A 120 -13.81 -19.61 -15.99
N LYS A 121 -14.43 -19.61 -17.19
CA LYS A 121 -14.07 -18.72 -18.30
C LYS A 121 -14.73 -17.35 -18.28
N ASN A 122 -15.88 -17.21 -17.63
CA ASN A 122 -16.63 -15.96 -17.61
C ASN A 122 -17.04 -15.57 -16.20
N SER A 123 -17.02 -14.28 -15.89
CA SER A 123 -17.64 -13.71 -14.70
C SER A 123 -19.00 -13.08 -15.03
N PHE A 124 -19.91 -13.08 -14.06
CA PHE A 124 -21.26 -12.55 -14.20
C PHE A 124 -21.55 -11.48 -13.14
N CYS A 125 -22.29 -10.45 -13.55
CA CYS A 125 -22.80 -9.39 -12.70
C CYS A 125 -24.31 -9.61 -12.48
N PRO A 126 -24.95 -8.86 -11.57
CA PRO A 126 -26.39 -9.00 -11.35
C PRO A 126 -27.23 -8.87 -12.64
N SER A 127 -26.79 -8.07 -13.61
CA SER A 127 -27.50 -7.86 -14.88
C SER A 127 -27.41 -9.02 -15.87
N CYS A 128 -26.42 -9.91 -15.76
CA CYS A 128 -26.23 -11.04 -16.69
C CYS A 128 -26.15 -12.41 -16.00
N ALA A 129 -26.25 -12.46 -14.66
CA ALA A 129 -26.22 -13.72 -13.91
C ALA A 129 -27.27 -14.73 -14.38
N HIS A 130 -28.45 -14.24 -14.80
CA HIS A 130 -29.54 -15.06 -15.33
C HIS A 130 -29.23 -15.68 -16.70
N LEU A 131 -28.24 -15.19 -17.44
CA LEU A 131 -27.79 -15.75 -18.72
C LEU A 131 -26.90 -16.99 -18.53
N SER A 132 -26.45 -17.24 -17.30
CA SER A 132 -25.78 -18.48 -16.93
C SER A 132 -26.78 -19.49 -16.43
N SER A 133 -26.74 -20.71 -16.94
CA SER A 133 -27.63 -21.79 -16.49
C SER A 133 -27.39 -22.19 -15.03
N LYS A 134 -26.11 -22.18 -14.59
CA LYS A 134 -25.69 -22.53 -13.22
C LYS A 134 -24.36 -21.84 -12.86
N PRO A 135 -24.34 -20.53 -12.53
CA PRO A 135 -23.10 -19.88 -12.13
C PRO A 135 -22.58 -20.42 -10.80
N LYS A 136 -21.26 -20.60 -10.69
CA LYS A 136 -20.58 -20.92 -9.43
C LYS A 136 -20.27 -19.63 -8.66
N LYS A 137 -20.23 -19.73 -7.33
CA LYS A 137 -19.78 -18.65 -6.44
C LYS A 137 -18.28 -18.79 -6.20
N LYS A 138 -17.52 -17.69 -6.32
CA LYS A 138 -16.10 -17.62 -5.97
C LYS A 138 -15.87 -16.42 -5.06
N ILE A 139 -15.18 -16.62 -3.96
CA ILE A 139 -14.73 -15.52 -3.10
C ILE A 139 -13.41 -14.99 -3.66
N ILE A 140 -13.31 -13.68 -3.77
CA ILE A 140 -12.11 -12.95 -4.20
C ILE A 140 -11.77 -11.86 -3.19
N VAL A 141 -10.51 -11.47 -3.17
CA VAL A 141 -10.00 -10.34 -2.39
C VAL A 141 -9.87 -9.13 -3.30
N VAL A 142 -10.83 -8.23 -3.19
CA VAL A 142 -10.81 -6.92 -3.83
C VAL A 142 -10.15 -5.94 -2.87
N SER A 143 -8.89 -5.63 -3.11
CA SER A 143 -8.32 -4.46 -2.45
C SER A 143 -9.00 -3.20 -3.01
N GLN A 144 -9.41 -2.28 -2.13
CA GLN A 144 -10.07 -1.03 -2.53
C GLN A 144 -9.10 0.15 -2.59
N ASP A 145 -7.84 -0.05 -2.19
CA ASP A 145 -6.79 0.95 -2.21
C ASP A 145 -5.44 0.34 -2.64
N VAL A 146 -4.56 1.16 -3.21
CA VAL A 146 -3.30 0.67 -3.76
C VAL A 146 -2.31 0.20 -2.68
N ASN A 147 -2.43 0.68 -1.44
CA ASN A 147 -1.51 0.33 -0.34
C ASN A 147 -1.82 -1.07 0.17
N THR A 148 -3.09 -1.38 0.43
CA THR A 148 -3.52 -2.73 0.79
C THR A 148 -3.17 -3.71 -0.33
N ALA A 149 -3.43 -3.38 -1.59
CA ALA A 149 -3.11 -4.27 -2.72
C ALA A 149 -1.61 -4.59 -2.79
N TRP A 150 -0.77 -3.58 -2.56
CA TRP A 150 0.68 -3.72 -2.59
C TRP A 150 1.21 -4.46 -1.36
N PHE A 151 0.67 -4.16 -0.17
CA PHE A 151 0.98 -4.89 1.06
C PHE A 151 0.68 -6.38 0.90
N LEU A 152 -0.51 -6.73 0.42
CA LEU A 152 -0.87 -8.14 0.16
C LEU A 152 0.09 -8.79 -0.84
N ARG A 153 0.49 -8.08 -1.91
CA ARG A 153 1.49 -8.56 -2.86
C ARG A 153 2.85 -8.79 -2.20
N SER A 154 3.28 -7.91 -1.30
CA SER A 154 4.54 -8.05 -0.56
C SER A 154 4.55 -9.28 0.36
N GLN A 155 3.38 -9.72 0.83
CA GLN A 155 3.18 -10.97 1.57
C GLN A 155 3.04 -12.20 0.67
N GLY A 156 3.32 -12.06 -0.65
CA GLY A 156 3.23 -13.14 -1.62
C GLY A 156 1.81 -13.45 -2.11
N ARG A 157 0.78 -12.71 -1.67
CA ARG A 157 -0.56 -12.86 -2.24
C ARG A 157 -0.57 -12.31 -3.66
N LYS A 158 -0.91 -13.18 -4.62
CA LYS A 158 -1.22 -12.74 -5.98
C LYS A 158 -2.58 -12.06 -5.98
N ARG A 159 -2.72 -11.08 -6.88
CA ARG A 159 -4.02 -10.48 -7.18
C ARG A 159 -4.94 -11.59 -7.68
N ASP A 160 -6.15 -11.67 -7.15
CA ASP A 160 -7.13 -12.64 -7.63
C ASP A 160 -7.48 -12.32 -9.08
N GLU A 161 -7.41 -13.35 -9.92
CA GLU A 161 -7.84 -13.27 -11.31
C GLU A 161 -9.37 -13.43 -11.37
N ILE A 162 -10.01 -12.40 -11.94
CA ILE A 162 -11.42 -12.46 -12.33
C ILE A 162 -11.47 -12.85 -13.81
N PRO A 163 -12.17 -13.94 -14.18
CA PRO A 163 -12.37 -14.27 -15.58
C PRO A 163 -13.06 -13.12 -16.33
N PRO A 164 -12.81 -12.95 -17.64
CA PRO A 164 -13.46 -11.92 -18.44
C PRO A 164 -14.97 -11.86 -18.21
N HIS A 165 -15.53 -10.66 -18.22
CA HIS A 165 -16.96 -10.51 -18.06
C HIS A 165 -17.71 -11.16 -19.21
N PHE A 166 -18.86 -11.78 -18.93
CA PHE A 166 -19.68 -12.44 -19.95
C PHE A 166 -19.96 -11.49 -21.14
N PRO A 167 -19.50 -11.80 -22.36
CA PRO A 167 -19.58 -10.88 -23.50
C PRO A 167 -21.00 -10.49 -23.90
N GLY A 168 -21.99 -11.35 -23.63
CA GLY A 168 -23.40 -11.09 -23.90
C GLY A 168 -24.09 -10.20 -22.85
N CYS A 169 -23.35 -9.61 -21.92
CA CYS A 169 -23.93 -8.73 -20.90
C CYS A 169 -24.47 -7.43 -21.53
N PRO A 170 -25.70 -7.00 -21.21
CA PRO A 170 -26.27 -5.77 -21.74
C PRO A 170 -25.57 -4.50 -21.22
N LYS A 171 -24.78 -4.60 -20.14
CA LYS A 171 -24.07 -3.48 -19.53
C LYS A 171 -22.60 -3.47 -19.95
N LYS A 172 -22.18 -2.40 -20.64
CA LYS A 172 -20.80 -2.27 -21.18
C LYS A 172 -19.80 -1.67 -20.19
N ASP A 173 -20.24 -0.80 -19.28
CA ASP A 173 -19.39 -0.13 -18.29
C ASP A 173 -19.63 -0.68 -16.88
N LEU A 174 -19.03 -1.84 -16.59
CA LEU A 174 -19.22 -2.54 -15.32
C LEU A 174 -18.16 -2.22 -14.27
N TYR A 175 -16.95 -1.88 -14.72
CA TYR A 175 -15.78 -1.79 -13.86
C TYR A 175 -15.25 -0.37 -13.79
N LEU A 176 -14.73 -0.02 -12.62
CA LEU A 176 -14.23 1.31 -12.29
C LEU A 176 -13.11 1.72 -13.25
N LYS A 177 -13.07 3.01 -13.58
CA LYS A 177 -11.91 3.62 -14.24
C LYS A 177 -10.69 3.52 -13.33
N PRO A 178 -9.46 3.49 -13.89
CA PRO A 178 -8.27 3.57 -13.06
C PRO A 178 -8.28 4.87 -12.24
N VAL A 179 -7.56 4.87 -11.11
CA VAL A 179 -7.32 6.06 -10.29
C VAL A 179 -5.83 6.13 -9.99
N ILE A 180 -5.18 7.23 -10.37
CA ILE A 180 -3.78 7.46 -10.01
C ILE A 180 -3.74 7.73 -8.50
N ALA A 181 -3.13 6.82 -7.75
CA ALA A 181 -2.95 6.95 -6.32
C ALA A 181 -1.68 7.75 -6.01
N GLU A 182 -0.63 7.57 -6.82
CA GLU A 182 0.58 8.39 -6.75
C GLU A 182 1.08 8.73 -8.16
N PRO A 183 1.47 9.98 -8.41
CA PRO A 183 1.33 11.12 -7.51
C PRO A 183 -0.11 11.63 -7.44
N GLU A 184 -0.51 12.13 -6.26
CA GLU A 184 -1.81 12.76 -6.08
C GLU A 184 -1.96 13.98 -7.01
N ASN A 185 -3.17 14.18 -7.53
CA ASN A 185 -3.44 15.30 -8.43
C ASN A 185 -3.25 16.64 -7.69
N GLY A 186 -2.42 17.51 -8.26
CA GLY A 186 -2.04 18.80 -7.69
C GLY A 186 -0.81 18.77 -6.77
N SER A 187 -0.17 17.62 -6.59
CA SER A 187 1.04 17.51 -5.75
C SER A 187 2.24 18.28 -6.33
N ALA A 188 3.09 18.76 -5.43
CA ALA A 188 4.31 19.49 -5.75
C ALA A 188 5.55 18.71 -5.29
N PHE A 189 6.56 18.64 -6.15
CA PHE A 189 7.84 17.97 -5.91
C PHE A 189 9.00 18.96 -6.04
N VAL A 190 10.09 18.69 -5.34
CA VAL A 190 11.31 19.51 -5.40
C VAL A 190 12.49 18.60 -5.70
N ILE A 191 13.22 18.93 -6.76
CA ILE A 191 14.52 18.34 -7.09
C ILE A 191 15.60 19.16 -6.39
N PHE A 192 16.41 18.52 -5.55
CA PHE A 192 17.58 19.10 -4.92
C PHE A 192 18.84 18.71 -5.70
N LYS A 193 19.55 19.69 -6.25
CA LYS A 193 20.79 19.45 -7.04
C LYS A 193 21.89 18.72 -6.28
N LEU A 194 21.90 18.88 -4.96
CA LEU A 194 22.90 18.29 -4.07
C LEU A 194 22.61 16.82 -3.71
N LEU A 195 21.46 16.27 -4.10
CA LEU A 195 21.10 14.89 -3.85
C LEU A 195 21.18 14.06 -5.14
N PRO A 196 21.50 12.75 -5.05
CA PRO A 196 21.50 11.87 -6.21
C PRO A 196 20.12 11.79 -6.87
N ALA A 197 20.07 11.79 -8.21
CA ALA A 197 18.81 11.69 -8.97
C ALA A 197 18.04 10.39 -8.67
N GLU A 198 18.75 9.29 -8.40
CA GLU A 198 18.18 7.97 -8.06
C GLU A 198 17.16 8.03 -6.92
N GLY A 199 17.43 8.85 -5.89
CA GLY A 199 16.58 8.99 -4.69
C GLY A 199 15.47 10.03 -4.81
N GLN A 200 15.33 10.66 -5.97
CA GLN A 200 14.39 11.77 -6.19
C GLN A 200 13.31 11.43 -7.23
N LYS A 201 13.18 10.15 -7.58
CA LYS A 201 12.17 9.67 -8.52
C LYS A 201 10.76 9.78 -7.92
N ILE A 202 9.78 10.13 -8.75
CA ILE A 202 8.37 10.22 -8.35
C ILE A 202 7.71 8.86 -8.51
N PRO A 203 7.10 8.28 -7.47
CA PRO A 203 6.41 7.00 -7.59
C PRO A 203 5.16 7.15 -8.47
N LEU A 204 4.95 6.16 -9.33
CA LEU A 204 3.78 6.02 -10.18
C LEU A 204 2.99 4.80 -9.71
N ARG A 205 1.82 5.05 -9.12
CA ARG A 205 0.93 4.01 -8.61
C ARG A 205 -0.50 4.29 -9.04
N VAL A 206 -1.18 3.23 -9.45
CA VAL A 206 -2.53 3.30 -9.96
C VAL A 206 -3.36 2.20 -9.32
N PHE A 207 -4.55 2.57 -8.88
CA PHE A 207 -5.60 1.63 -8.60
C PHE A 207 -6.28 1.25 -9.92
N ALA A 208 -6.30 -0.04 -10.25
CA ALA A 208 -7.00 -0.55 -11.42
C ALA A 208 -7.94 -1.69 -11.03
N ALA A 209 -9.10 -1.72 -11.68
CA ALA A 209 -10.09 -2.77 -11.48
C ALA A 209 -9.54 -4.16 -11.88
N LEU A 210 -10.05 -5.22 -11.25
CA LEU A 210 -9.49 -6.59 -11.32
C LEU A 210 -9.46 -7.21 -12.73
N ASP A 211 -10.21 -6.64 -13.67
CA ASP A 211 -10.24 -6.95 -15.11
C ASP A 211 -9.08 -6.31 -15.92
N VAL A 212 -8.24 -5.51 -15.28
CA VAL A 212 -7.11 -4.81 -15.93
C VAL A 212 -5.82 -5.62 -15.81
N ASP A 213 -5.21 -5.94 -16.95
CA ASP A 213 -3.94 -6.68 -17.02
C ASP A 213 -2.72 -5.79 -17.24
N SER A 214 -2.93 -4.61 -17.81
CA SER A 214 -1.85 -3.65 -18.06
C SER A 214 -2.30 -2.20 -17.95
N ILE A 215 -1.36 -1.36 -17.54
CA ILE A 215 -1.46 0.09 -17.50
C ILE A 215 -0.36 0.67 -18.36
N THR A 216 -0.75 1.53 -19.26
CA THR A 216 0.14 2.32 -20.10
C THR A 216 0.23 3.72 -19.52
N TRP A 217 1.45 4.15 -19.19
CA TRP A 217 1.74 5.45 -18.59
C TRP A 217 2.24 6.43 -19.64
N TYR A 218 1.72 7.65 -19.58
CA TYR A 218 2.11 8.78 -20.42
C TYR A 218 2.47 9.98 -19.56
N VAL A 219 3.40 10.79 -20.05
CA VAL A 219 3.78 12.08 -19.47
C VAL A 219 3.71 13.13 -20.56
N ASN A 220 2.89 14.16 -20.37
CA ASN A 220 2.65 15.22 -21.36
C ASN A 220 2.31 14.63 -22.75
N GLY A 221 1.48 13.59 -22.77
CA GLY A 221 1.08 12.88 -24.00
C GLY A 221 2.13 11.93 -24.60
N LYS A 222 3.37 11.88 -24.09
CA LYS A 222 4.41 10.96 -24.56
C LYS A 222 4.37 9.66 -23.77
N LEU A 223 4.42 8.52 -24.47
CA LEU A 223 4.52 7.20 -23.86
C LEU A 223 5.78 7.10 -23.00
N LEU A 224 5.60 6.68 -21.74
CA LEU A 224 6.69 6.40 -20.81
C LEU A 224 7.01 4.90 -20.79
N PHE A 225 6.04 4.06 -20.42
CA PHE A 225 6.13 2.60 -20.44
C PHE A 225 4.76 1.94 -20.22
N GLN A 226 4.69 0.61 -20.37
CA GLN A 226 3.55 -0.22 -19.99
C GLN A 226 3.97 -1.25 -18.92
N LYS A 227 3.14 -1.40 -17.89
CA LYS A 227 3.38 -2.28 -16.72
C LYS A 227 2.10 -2.91 -16.22
N LYS A 228 2.18 -3.87 -15.29
CA LYS A 228 0.99 -4.37 -14.58
C LYS A 228 0.55 -3.37 -13.50
N PRO A 229 -0.75 -3.30 -13.12
CA PRO A 229 -1.27 -2.30 -12.18
C PRO A 229 -0.57 -2.18 -10.81
N LEU A 230 0.10 -3.23 -10.33
CA LEU A 230 0.76 -3.24 -9.01
C LEU A 230 2.30 -3.22 -9.10
N ASP A 231 2.86 -3.10 -10.29
CA ASP A 231 4.32 -3.01 -10.45
C ASP A 231 4.83 -1.65 -9.99
N VAL A 232 5.88 -1.68 -9.17
CA VAL A 232 6.57 -0.48 -8.73
C VAL A 232 7.13 0.23 -9.95
N SER A 233 6.70 1.46 -10.14
CA SER A 233 7.03 2.26 -11.31
C SER A 233 7.42 3.65 -10.84
N PHE A 234 8.37 4.25 -11.53
CA PHE A 234 8.94 5.54 -11.15
C PHE A 234 9.05 6.45 -12.37
N LEU A 235 8.83 7.73 -12.14
CA LEU A 235 9.06 8.82 -13.08
C LEU A 235 10.31 9.58 -12.67
N GLU A 236 11.20 9.81 -13.62
CA GLU A 236 12.28 10.79 -13.45
C GLU A 236 11.68 12.19 -13.57
N PRO A 237 11.76 13.01 -12.50
CA PRO A 237 11.13 14.33 -12.51
C PRO A 237 11.89 15.29 -13.42
N ALA A 238 11.15 16.12 -14.14
CA ALA A 238 11.69 17.25 -14.89
C ALA A 238 11.05 18.54 -14.37
N PRO A 239 11.80 19.65 -14.20
CA PRO A 239 11.24 20.90 -13.73
C PRO A 239 10.06 21.39 -14.59
N GLY A 240 9.04 21.92 -13.95
CA GLY A 240 7.83 22.44 -14.58
C GLY A 240 6.56 21.65 -14.24
N LYS A 241 5.48 21.98 -14.96
CA LYS A 241 4.19 21.32 -14.82
C LYS A 241 4.17 20.06 -15.69
N MET A 242 3.74 18.94 -15.12
CA MET A 242 3.66 17.66 -15.83
C MET A 242 2.25 17.08 -15.69
N GLU A 243 1.69 16.64 -16.82
CA GLU A 243 0.47 15.84 -16.85
C GLU A 243 0.85 14.36 -16.96
N ILE A 244 0.40 13.56 -16.00
CA ILE A 244 0.61 12.12 -15.92
C ILE A 244 -0.71 11.43 -16.22
N THR A 245 -0.71 10.57 -17.23
CA THR A 245 -1.91 9.85 -17.67
C THR A 245 -1.67 8.35 -17.58
N ALA A 246 -2.59 7.64 -16.93
CA ALA A 246 -2.62 6.18 -16.86
C ALA A 246 -3.81 5.66 -17.65
N ILE A 247 -3.57 4.79 -18.64
CA ILE A 247 -4.60 4.19 -19.49
C ILE A 247 -4.56 2.68 -19.31
N ASP A 248 -5.69 2.06 -19.01
CA ASP A 248 -5.78 0.61 -18.93
C ASP A 248 -6.03 -0.06 -20.29
N ASN A 249 -5.89 -1.40 -20.34
CA ASN A 249 -6.11 -2.18 -21.56
C ASN A 249 -7.56 -2.18 -22.08
N ASN A 250 -8.50 -1.58 -21.34
CA ASN A 250 -9.88 -1.38 -21.77
C ASN A 250 -10.15 0.05 -22.24
N GLY A 251 -9.10 0.88 -22.36
CA GLY A 251 -9.17 2.26 -22.84
C GLY A 251 -9.67 3.28 -21.82
N ARG A 252 -9.84 2.89 -20.55
CA ARG A 252 -10.23 3.83 -19.48
C ARG A 252 -8.98 4.55 -18.99
N SER A 253 -9.11 5.84 -18.74
CA SER A 253 -7.98 6.69 -18.35
C SER A 253 -8.19 7.40 -17.02
N ALA A 254 -7.06 7.72 -16.40
CA ALA A 254 -6.93 8.58 -15.22
C ALA A 254 -5.82 9.61 -15.49
N VAL A 255 -5.99 10.82 -14.98
CA VAL A 255 -5.04 11.92 -15.17
C VAL A 255 -4.70 12.54 -13.82
N SER A 256 -3.42 12.84 -13.62
CA SER A 256 -2.89 13.57 -12.47
C SER A 256 -1.95 14.65 -12.97
N THR A 257 -2.10 15.87 -12.48
CA THR A 257 -1.22 16.99 -12.79
C THR A 257 -0.33 17.28 -11.61
N ILE A 258 0.98 17.40 -11.83
CA ILE A 258 1.96 17.73 -10.78
C ILE A 258 2.80 18.94 -11.17
N THR A 259 3.44 19.55 -10.18
CA THR A 259 4.45 20.59 -10.39
C THR A 259 5.78 20.16 -9.80
N VAL A 260 6.85 20.35 -10.54
CA VAL A 260 8.22 20.04 -10.09
C VAL A 260 9.04 21.31 -10.09
N GLU A 261 9.60 21.67 -8.93
CA GLU A 261 10.56 22.76 -8.78
C GLU A 261 11.98 22.22 -8.67
N GLU A 262 12.96 23.04 -9.05
CA GLU A 262 14.38 22.73 -8.88
C GLU A 262 15.00 23.70 -7.87
N LYS A 263 15.73 23.17 -6.88
CA LYS A 263 16.45 23.92 -5.84
C LYS A 263 17.92 23.52 -5.74
#